data_AF-A0A840Q859-F1
#
_entry.id   AF-A0A840Q859-F1
#
_cell.length_a   1.000
_cell.length_b   1.000
_cell.length_c   1.000
_cell.angle_alpha   90.00
_cell.angle_beta   90.00
_cell.angle_gamma   90.00
#
_symmetry.space_group_name_H-M   'P 1'
#
loop_
_entity.id
_entity.type
_entity.pdbx_description
1 polymer ?
#
loop_
_entity_poly.entity_id
_entity_poly.type
_entity_poly.pdbx_seq_one_letter_code
_entity_poly.pdbx_strand_id
1 'polypeptide(L)' 'MTDRPHLIARVRAEFARSEQEKSCHFFPLPEENSLLPSRLRAYCGFAIVPGQAETLDGPAGMPCVHCLLVAALTDSDK' A
#
# COMPACT_ATOMS: atom_id res chain seq x y z
N MET A 1 -6.53 16.74 12.08
CA MET A 1 -5.80 15.47 11.91
C MET A 1 -6.69 14.62 11.03
N THR A 2 -6.20 14.25 9.85
CA THR A 2 -7.05 13.72 8.77
C THR A 2 -6.94 12.22 8.79
N ASP A 3 -8.04 11.52 9.10
CA ASP A 3 -8.20 10.10 8.79
C ASP A 3 -8.04 9.94 7.28
N ARG A 4 -6.81 9.61 6.85
CA ARG A 4 -6.51 9.49 5.43
C ARG A 4 -6.66 8.02 5.09
N PRO A 5 -7.65 7.64 4.27
CA PRO A 5 -7.81 6.24 3.96
C PRO A 5 -6.61 5.73 3.14
N HIS A 6 -6.26 4.46 3.32
CA HIS A 6 -5.16 3.81 2.62
C HIS A 6 -5.63 2.54 1.96
N LEU A 7 -5.07 2.26 0.78
CA LEU A 7 -5.20 0.96 0.13
C LEU A 7 -4.11 0.04 0.67
N ILE A 8 -4.47 -1.19 1.05
CA ILE A 8 -3.51 -2.25 1.39
C ILE A 8 -3.44 -3.20 0.21
N ALA A 9 -2.23 -3.38 -0.33
CA ALA A 9 -2.01 -4.26 -1.48
C ALA A 9 -0.63 -4.89 -1.44
N ARG A 10 -0.44 -5.98 -2.17
CA ARG A 10 0.87 -6.58 -2.43
C ARG A 10 1.00 -6.94 -3.90
N VAL A 11 2.23 -7.22 -4.35
CA VAL A 11 2.41 -7.77 -5.69
C VAL A 11 1.91 -9.22 -5.69
N ARG A 12 1.23 -9.64 -6.78
CA ARG A 12 0.82 -11.03 -6.94
C ARG A 12 2.05 -11.93 -7.06
N ALA A 13 1.95 -13.15 -6.54
CA ALA A 13 3.08 -14.05 -6.35
C ALA A 13 3.86 -14.33 -7.64
N GLU A 14 3.21 -14.39 -8.81
CA GLU A 14 3.86 -14.62 -10.11
C GLU A 14 4.79 -13.48 -10.55
N PHE A 15 4.57 -12.27 -10.02
CA PHE A 15 5.36 -11.08 -10.35
C PHE A 15 6.44 -10.79 -9.29
N ALA A 16 6.32 -11.31 -8.08
CA ALA A 16 7.32 -11.13 -7.03
C ALA A 16 8.68 -11.74 -7.40
N ARG A 17 9.76 -11.02 -7.12
CA ARG A 17 11.15 -11.44 -7.32
C ARG A 17 11.96 -11.51 -6.03
N SER A 18 11.43 -10.97 -4.93
CA SER A 18 12.05 -11.06 -3.60
C SER A 18 10.99 -11.22 -2.51
N GLU A 19 11.42 -11.62 -1.31
CA GLU A 19 10.53 -11.68 -0.13
C GLU A 19 9.99 -10.30 0.26
N GLN A 20 10.79 -9.24 0.06
CA GLN A 20 10.34 -7.87 0.31
C GLN A 20 9.18 -7.49 -0.62
N GLU A 21 9.17 -7.94 -1.86
CA GLU A 21 8.08 -7.67 -2.80
C GLU A 21 6.79 -8.42 -2.45
N LYS A 22 6.89 -9.56 -1.76
CA LYS A 22 5.73 -10.35 -1.27
C LYS A 22 5.07 -9.72 -0.04
N SER A 23 5.74 -8.80 0.64
CA SER A 23 5.14 -8.06 1.75
C SER A 23 3.93 -7.26 1.28
N CYS A 24 2.94 -7.08 2.18
CA CYS A 24 1.90 -6.10 1.92
C CYS A 24 2.40 -4.68 2.23
N HIS A 25 1.94 -3.74 1.43
CA HIS A 25 2.29 -2.33 1.48
C HIS A 25 1.02 -1.48 1.59
N PHE A 26 1.18 -0.28 2.11
CA PHE A 26 0.10 0.68 2.31
C PHE A 26 0.33 1.85 1.35
N PHE A 27 -0.73 2.22 0.64
CA PHE A 27 -0.72 3.22 -0.40
C PHE A 27 -1.69 4.33 -0.02
N PRO A 28 -1.29 5.61 -0.09
CA PRO A 28 -2.22 6.70 0.11
C PRO A 28 -3.31 6.63 -0.97
N LEU A 29 -4.58 6.71 -0.57
CA LEU A 29 -5.64 6.95 -1.54
C LEU A 29 -5.49 8.39 -2.06
N PRO A 30 -5.59 8.58 -3.38
CA PRO A 30 -5.57 9.91 -3.95
C PRO A 30 -6.82 10.69 -3.51
N GLU A 31 -6.71 12.01 -3.44
CA GLU A 31 -7.85 12.88 -3.13
C GLU A 31 -8.97 12.69 -4.17
N GLU A 32 -10.21 12.92 -3.75
CA GLU A 32 -11.37 12.85 -4.64
C GLU A 32 -11.16 13.73 -5.89
N ASN A 33 -11.46 13.20 -7.07
CA ASN A 33 -11.20 13.81 -8.39
C ASN A 33 -9.74 13.89 -8.86
N SER A 34 -8.81 13.21 -8.20
CA SER A 34 -7.45 13.03 -8.74
C SER A 34 -7.43 12.05 -9.92
N LEU A 35 -6.51 12.28 -10.88
CA LEU A 35 -6.26 11.33 -11.96
C LEU A 35 -5.74 9.99 -11.40
N LEU A 36 -6.19 8.88 -11.99
CA LEU A 36 -5.69 7.55 -11.65
C LEU A 36 -4.17 7.48 -11.93
N PRO A 37 -3.34 7.09 -10.93
CA PRO A 37 -1.91 7.07 -11.12
C PRO A 37 -1.48 5.90 -12.01
N SER A 38 -0.45 6.10 -12.81
CA SER A 38 0.14 5.05 -13.66
C SER A 38 0.88 3.97 -12.86
N ARG A 39 1.14 4.21 -11.57
CA ARG A 39 1.74 3.28 -10.60
C ARG A 39 1.21 3.55 -9.21
N LEU A 40 0.97 2.51 -8.43
CA LEU A 40 0.73 2.62 -7.00
C LEU A 40 2.06 2.78 -6.29
N ARG A 41 2.26 3.85 -5.52
CA ARG A 41 3.47 4.09 -4.73
C ARG A 41 3.15 3.99 -3.24
N ALA A 42 3.77 3.04 -2.58
CA ALA A 42 3.62 2.80 -1.15
C ALA A 42 4.37 3.85 -0.34
N TYR A 43 4.06 3.96 0.96
CA TYR A 43 4.79 4.84 1.89
C TYR A 43 6.28 4.55 1.97
N CYS A 44 6.68 3.28 1.89
CA CYS A 44 8.10 2.90 1.85
C CYS A 44 8.80 3.19 0.51
N GLY A 45 8.08 3.73 -0.47
CA GLY A 45 8.59 4.01 -1.81
C GLY A 45 8.46 2.87 -2.82
N PHE A 46 8.07 1.67 -2.38
CA PHE A 46 7.79 0.53 -3.27
C PHE A 46 6.70 0.87 -4.27
N ALA A 47 6.81 0.35 -5.50
CA ALA A 47 5.89 0.68 -6.58
C ALA A 47 5.35 -0.57 -7.27
N ILE A 48 4.04 -0.59 -7.51
CA ILE A 48 3.36 -1.64 -8.26
C ILE A 48 2.72 -1.01 -9.50
N VAL A 49 2.83 -1.67 -10.66
CA VAL A 49 2.15 -1.23 -11.88
C VAL A 49 0.79 -1.91 -12.05
N PRO A 50 -0.15 -1.33 -12.84
CA PRO A 50 -1.45 -1.94 -13.10
C PRO A 50 -1.35 -3.40 -13.55
N GLY A 51 -2.24 -4.25 -13.02
CA GLY A 51 -2.28 -5.69 -13.32
C GLY A 51 -1.37 -6.57 -12.45
N GLN A 52 -0.45 -5.98 -11.69
CA GLN A 52 0.46 -6.73 -10.81
C GLN A 52 0.01 -6.81 -9.35
N ALA A 53 -0.92 -5.97 -8.93
CA ALA A 53 -1.36 -5.90 -7.53
C ALA A 53 -2.51 -6.87 -7.24
N GLU A 54 -2.55 -7.40 -6.02
CA GLU A 54 -3.77 -7.85 -5.37
C GLU A 54 -4.07 -6.97 -4.15
N THR A 55 -5.34 -6.61 -3.99
CA THR A 55 -5.83 -5.81 -2.86
C THR A 55 -6.10 -6.74 -1.67
N LEU A 56 -5.88 -6.23 -0.46
CA LEU A 56 -6.11 -6.93 0.79
C LEU A 56 -7.06 -6.12 1.67
N ASP A 57 -7.95 -6.80 2.39
CA ASP A 57 -8.88 -6.17 3.34
C ASP A 57 -8.19 -5.70 4.63
N GLY A 58 -6.95 -6.13 4.85
CA GLY A 58 -6.17 -5.83 6.04
C GLY A 58 -4.69 -6.22 5.89
N PRO A 59 -3.84 -5.90 6.88
CA PRO A 59 -2.44 -6.33 6.90
C PRO A 59 -2.37 -7.87 6.91
N ALA A 60 -1.63 -8.47 5.98
CA ALA A 60 -1.52 -9.92 5.86
C ALA A 60 -0.09 -10.38 5.51
N GLY A 61 0.26 -11.59 5.93
CA GLY A 61 1.62 -12.12 5.78
C GLY A 61 2.62 -11.34 6.63
N MET A 62 3.70 -10.86 6.01
CA MET A 62 4.68 -9.97 6.63
C MET A 62 4.50 -8.53 6.09
N PRO A 63 3.77 -7.66 6.80
CA PRO A 63 3.59 -6.26 6.37
C PRO A 63 4.92 -5.51 6.34
N CYS A 64 5.06 -4.60 5.39
CA CYS A 64 6.16 -3.66 5.39
C CYS A 64 6.08 -2.75 6.63
N VAL A 65 7.01 -2.92 7.58
CA VAL A 65 7.02 -2.19 8.86
C VAL A 65 7.01 -0.68 8.67
N HIS A 66 7.76 -0.15 7.70
CA HIS A 66 7.73 1.28 7.36
C HIS A 66 6.31 1.72 6.99
N CYS A 67 5.63 0.99 6.10
CA CYS A 67 4.28 1.33 5.69
C CYS A 67 3.29 1.25 6.85
N LEU A 68 3.43 0.23 7.72
CA LEU A 68 2.57 0.04 8.89
C LEU A 68 2.69 1.21 9.88
N LEU A 69 3.92 1.68 10.16
CA LEU A 69 4.15 2.81 11.05
C LEU A 69 3.60 4.12 10.48
N VAL A 70 3.80 4.37 9.18
CA VAL A 70 3.24 5.58 8.54
C VAL A 70 1.71 5.54 8.56
N ALA A 71 1.11 4.40 8.20
CA ALA A 71 -0.34 4.23 8.24
C ALA A 71 -0.92 4.47 9.65
N ALA A 72 -0.31 3.91 10.70
CA ALA A 72 -0.76 4.13 12.08
C ALA A 72 -0.69 5.61 12.50
N LEU A 73 0.30 6.36 12.02
CA LEU A 73 0.44 7.79 12.31
C LEU A 73 -0.56 8.65 11.53
N THR A 74 -1.00 8.20 10.37
CA THR A 74 -2.02 8.87 9.55
C THR A 74 -3.44 8.51 9.95
N ASP A 75 -3.65 7.34 10.56
CA ASP A 75 -4.94 6.87 11.08
C ASP A 75 -5.28 7.44 12.49
N SER A 76 -4.38 8.22 13.10
CA SER A 76 -4.52 8.68 14.49
C SER A 76 -5.58 9.79 14.65
N ASP A 77 -6.85 9.38 14.76
CA ASP A 77 -7.92 10.00 15.55
C ASP A 77 -9.03 8.94 15.82
N LYS A 78 -8.84 8.11 16.86
CA LYS A 78 -9.89 7.32 17.52
C LYS A 78 -9.63 7.20 19.02
#